data_AF-A0A534RA07-F1
#
_entry.id   AF-A0A534RA07-F1
#
_cell.length_a   1.000
_cell.length_b   1.000
_cell.length_c   1.000
_cell.angle_alpha   90.00
_cell.angle_beta   90.00
_cell.angle_gamma   90.00
#
_symmetry.space_group_name_H-M   'P 1'
#
loop_
_entity.id
_entity.type
_entity.pdbx_description
1 polymer ?
#
loop_
_entity_poly.entity_id
_entity_poly.type
_entity_poly.pdbx_seq_one_letter_code
_entity_poly.pdbx_strand_id
1 'polypeptide(L)'
;DRVAIMYLGHIVEIGPRDEIYRNPRHPYTRALLSAVPVPDPRRAARRTPLGGDVPSPVNPPPGCAFHPRCPAAEAVCRSVQPSLETGRRDHAVACHVFPAEKQ
;
A
#
# COMPACT_ATOMS: atom_id res chain seq x y z
N ASP A 1 -17.56 1.49 -9.55
CA ASP A 1 -17.24 1.00 -8.19
C ASP A 1 -15.82 1.37 -7.76
N ARG A 2 -15.60 1.57 -6.46
CA ARG A 2 -14.30 1.91 -5.85
C ARG A 2 -13.79 0.74 -5.02
N VAL A 3 -12.47 0.63 -4.86
CA VAL A 3 -11.81 -0.37 -4.01
C VAL A 3 -11.03 0.35 -2.92
N ALA A 4 -11.24 -0.06 -1.67
CA ALA A 4 -10.45 0.38 -0.53
C ALA A 4 -9.54 -0.76 -0.05
N ILE A 5 -8.24 -0.47 0.08
CA ILE A 5 -7.24 -1.39 0.59
C ILE A 5 -6.92 -0.98 2.03
N MET A 6 -6.97 -1.96 2.94
CA MET A 6 -6.76 -1.73 4.37
C MET A 6 -5.58 -2.53 4.91
N TYR A 7 -4.91 -1.99 5.92
CA TYR A 7 -3.88 -2.67 6.69
C TYR A 7 -3.99 -2.30 8.16
N LEU A 8 -4.12 -3.31 9.04
CA LEU A 8 -4.28 -3.16 10.50
C LEU A 8 -5.29 -2.06 10.89
N GLY A 9 -6.46 -2.06 10.24
CA GLY A 9 -7.55 -1.12 10.54
C GLY A 9 -7.48 0.24 9.82
N HIS A 10 -6.42 0.52 9.07
CA HIS A 10 -6.27 1.78 8.33
C HIS A 10 -6.52 1.61 6.84
N ILE A 11 -7.30 2.51 6.22
CA ILE A 11 -7.33 2.63 4.76
C ILE A 11 -6.00 3.21 4.30
N VAL A 12 -5.23 2.40 3.57
CA VAL A 12 -3.91 2.81 3.06
C VAL A 12 -3.98 3.32 1.62
N GLU A 13 -5.00 2.89 0.87
CA GLU A 13 -5.22 3.29 -0.51
C GLU A 13 -6.68 3.08 -0.91
N ILE A 14 -7.28 4.04 -1.62
CA ILE A 14 -8.66 3.93 -2.13
C ILE A 14 -8.80 4.66 -3.46
N GLY A 15 -9.53 4.06 -4.41
CA GLY A 15 -9.73 4.68 -5.71
C GLY A 15 -10.65 3.88 -6.62
N PRO A 16 -10.89 4.35 -7.86
CA PRO A 16 -11.54 3.55 -8.89
C PRO A 16 -10.80 2.21 -9.05
N ARG A 17 -11.56 1.12 -9.23
CA ARG A 17 -11.01 -0.23 -9.41
C ARG A 17 -9.81 -0.22 -10.37
N ASP A 18 -10.02 0.28 -11.57
CA ASP A 18 -9.00 0.28 -12.63
C ASP A 18 -7.72 1.03 -12.26
N GLU A 19 -7.82 2.12 -11.51
CA GLU A 19 -6.66 2.88 -11.04
C GLU A 19 -5.87 2.10 -9.98
N ILE A 20 -6.55 1.44 -9.04
CA ILE A 20 -5.89 0.60 -8.03
C ILE A 20 -5.10 -0.55 -8.69
N TYR A 21 -5.67 -1.19 -9.71
CA TYR A 21 -5.00 -2.31 -10.40
C TYR A 21 -3.86 -1.85 -11.33
N ARG A 22 -4.02 -0.71 -12.02
CA ARG A 22 -3.03 -0.24 -13.01
C ARG A 22 -1.92 0.60 -12.39
N ASN A 23 -2.26 1.44 -11.41
CA ASN A 23 -1.35 2.44 -10.84
C ASN A 23 -1.29 2.38 -9.30
N PRO A 24 -1.10 1.20 -8.67
CA PRO A 24 -1.03 1.10 -7.22
C PRO A 24 0.11 1.94 -6.66
N ARG A 25 -0.19 2.76 -5.66
CA ARG A 25 0.73 3.72 -5.04
C ARG A 25 1.37 3.17 -3.80
N HIS A 26 0.55 2.70 -2.86
CA HIS A 26 1.03 2.27 -1.56
C HIS A 26 1.86 0.98 -1.70
N PRO A 27 3.06 0.88 -1.09
CA PRO A 27 3.91 -0.30 -1.21
C PRO A 27 3.21 -1.61 -0.80
N TYR A 28 2.29 -1.55 0.17
CA TYR A 28 1.43 -2.70 0.52
C TYR A 28 0.52 -3.13 -0.63
N THR A 29 -0.19 -2.20 -1.29
CA THR A 29 -1.06 -2.51 -2.43
C THR A 29 -0.26 -3.09 -3.60
N ARG A 30 0.93 -2.53 -3.88
CA ARG A 30 1.86 -3.07 -4.88
C ARG A 30 2.24 -4.52 -4.57
N ALA A 31 2.57 -4.81 -3.31
CA ALA A 31 2.93 -6.15 -2.89
C ALA A 31 1.76 -7.13 -3.02
N LEU A 32 0.55 -6.74 -2.57
CA LEU A 32 -0.67 -7.55 -2.72
C LEU A 32 -0.94 -7.90 -4.19
N LEU A 33 -0.88 -6.91 -5.09
CA LEU A 33 -1.13 -7.13 -6.51
C LEU A 33 -0.01 -7.96 -7.17
N SER A 34 1.24 -7.84 -6.70
CA SER A 34 2.36 -8.67 -7.20
C SER A 34 2.24 -10.16 -6.82
N ALA A 35 1.42 -10.48 -5.81
CA ALA A 35 1.17 -11.85 -5.37
C ALA A 35 0.07 -12.55 -6.18
N VAL A 36 -0.68 -11.82 -7.02
CA VAL A 36 -1.72 -12.38 -7.87
C VAL A 36 -1.08 -13.31 -8.91
N PRO A 37 -1.47 -14.59 -8.98
CA PRO A 37 -0.94 -15.53 -9.97
C PRO A 37 -1.23 -15.05 -11.40
N VAL A 38 -0.23 -15.12 -12.27
CA VAL A 38 -0.42 -14.90 -13.70
C VAL A 38 -0.93 -16.21 -14.32
N PRO A 39 -2.05 -16.22 -15.07
CA PRO A 39 -2.60 -17.45 -15.63
C PRO A 39 -1.68 -18.19 -16.59
N ASP A 40 -0.79 -17.46 -17.26
CA ASP A 40 0.20 -18.04 -18.18
C ASP A 40 1.40 -18.59 -17.39
N PRO A 41 1.61 -19.92 -17.37
CA PRO A 41 2.72 -20.54 -16.65
C PRO A 41 4.10 -20.18 -17.20
N ARG A 42 4.19 -19.62 -18.42
CA ARG A 42 5.44 -19.15 -19.02
C ARG A 42 5.82 -17.73 -18.58
N ARG A 43 4.89 -16.98 -17.98
CA ARG A 43 5.12 -15.64 -17.45
C ARG A 43 5.41 -15.71 -15.96
N ALA A 44 6.68 -15.52 -15.59
CA ALA A 44 7.05 -15.35 -14.19
C ALA A 44 6.46 -14.03 -13.65
N ALA A 45 5.62 -14.13 -12.61
CA ALA A 45 5.16 -12.96 -11.88
C ALA A 45 6.34 -12.31 -11.15
N ARG A 46 6.55 -11.00 -11.36
CA ARG A 46 7.57 -10.24 -10.63
C ARG A 46 7.06 -9.97 -9.21
N ARG A 47 7.32 -10.91 -8.30
CA ARG A 47 6.89 -10.83 -6.89
C ARG A 47 7.71 -9.78 -6.15
N THR A 48 7.02 -8.97 -5.35
CA THR A 48 7.67 -8.11 -4.35
C THR A 48 7.45 -8.75 -2.98
N PRO A 49 8.36 -9.63 -2.51
CA PRO A 49 8.18 -10.29 -1.23
C PRO A 49 8.12 -9.25 -0.11
N LEU A 50 7.08 -9.35 0.72
CA LEU A 50 7.00 -8.60 1.96
C LEU A 50 7.93 -9.23 2.98
N GLY A 51 8.94 -8.49 3.42
CA GLY A 51 9.80 -8.90 4.51
C GLY A 51 9.09 -8.81 5.86
N GLY A 52 9.50 -9.67 6.81
CA GLY A 52 9.05 -9.64 8.20
C GLY A 52 7.63 -10.15 8.45
N ASP A 53 7.37 -10.43 9.72
CA ASP A 53 6.08 -10.91 10.21
C ASP A 53 5.03 -9.78 10.25
N VAL A 54 3.76 -10.17 10.21
CA VAL A 54 2.63 -9.26 10.38
C VAL A 54 2.63 -8.76 11.84
N PRO A 55 2.67 -7.44 12.10
CA PRO A 55 2.58 -6.91 13.45
C PRO A 55 1.25 -7.27 14.12
N SER A 56 1.27 -7.40 15.45
CA SER A 56 0.04 -7.64 16.22
C SER A 56 -0.93 -6.46 16.08
N PRO A 57 -2.22 -6.71 15.76
CA PRO A 57 -3.25 -5.66 15.78
C PRO A 57 -3.51 -5.07 17.17
N VAL A 58 -3.16 -5.79 18.25
CA VAL A 58 -3.36 -5.34 19.64
C VAL A 58 -2.36 -4.25 20.02
N ASN A 59 -1.13 -4.36 19.52
CA ASN A 59 -0.05 -3.41 19.75
C ASN A 59 0.54 -2.99 18.39
N PRO A 60 -0.20 -2.18 17.60
CA PRO A 60 0.27 -1.75 16.29
C PRO A 60 1.53 -0.89 16.45
N PRO A 61 2.46 -0.95 15.48
CA PRO A 61 3.64 -0.12 15.52
C PRO A 61 3.24 1.37 15.39
N PRO A 62 4.00 2.29 16.02
CA PRO A 62 3.73 3.72 15.92
C PRO A 62 3.95 4.22 14.48
N GLY A 63 3.38 5.39 14.19
CA GLY A 63 3.42 5.96 12.84
C GLY A 63 2.67 5.08 11.84
N CYS A 64 3.20 4.94 10.62
CA CYS A 64 2.63 4.08 9.60
C CYS A 64 2.64 2.61 10.05
N ALA A 65 1.45 2.01 10.19
CA ALA A 65 1.29 0.61 10.61
C ALA A 65 2.08 -0.40 9.74
N PHE A 66 2.35 -0.06 8.48
CA PHE A 66 3.05 -0.92 7.52
C PHE A 66 4.58 -0.74 7.50
N HIS A 67 5.13 0.28 8.18
CA HIS A 67 6.56 0.58 8.11
C HIS A 67 7.51 -0.58 8.48
N PRO A 68 7.17 -1.54 9.38
CA PRO A 68 8.08 -2.65 9.70
C PRO A 68 8.30 -3.62 8.53
N ARG A 69 7.39 -3.63 7.56
CA ARG A 69 7.41 -4.52 6.38
C ARG A 69 7.56 -3.76 5.06
N CYS A 70 7.58 -2.43 5.13
CA CYS A 70 7.64 -1.58 3.96
C CYS A 70 9.09 -1.48 3.46
N PRO A 71 9.39 -1.91 2.22
CA PRO A 71 10.75 -1.80 1.67
C PRO A 71 11.18 -0.35 1.40
N ALA A 72 10.24 0.59 1.43
CA ALA A 72 10.45 2.01 1.21
C ALA A 72 10.24 2.82 2.51
N ALA A 73 10.30 2.21 3.69
CA ALA A 73 10.09 2.93 4.95
C ALA A 73 11.19 3.97 5.19
N GLU A 74 10.78 5.22 5.47
CA GLU A 74 11.66 6.29 5.92
C GLU A 74 11.51 6.54 7.43
N ALA A 75 12.37 7.39 8.00
CA ALA A 75 12.34 7.71 9.43
C ALA A 75 10.98 8.25 9.89
N VAL A 76 10.35 9.12 9.10
CA VAL A 76 9.01 9.69 9.39
C VAL A 76 7.93 8.61 9.51
N CYS A 77 8.06 7.50 8.80
CA CYS A 77 7.10 6.40 8.83
C CYS A 77 7.04 5.71 10.20
N ARG A 78 8.07 5.82 11.03
CA ARG A 78 8.16 5.20 12.36
C ARG A 78 7.48 6.03 13.46
N SER A 79 7.25 7.31 13.21
CA SER A 79 6.76 8.25 14.22
C SER A 79 5.45 8.95 13.84
N VAL A 80 5.17 9.12 12.54
CA VAL A 80 4.01 9.86 12.05
C VAL A 80 3.11 8.96 11.22
N GLN A 81 1.83 8.90 11.57
CA GLN A 81 0.82 8.21 10.77
C GLN A 81 0.55 9.05 9.51
N PRO A 82 0.69 8.50 8.29
CA PRO A 82 0.37 9.23 7.08
C PRO A 82 -1.15 9.50 7.00
N SER A 83 -1.51 10.72 6.61
CA SER A 83 -2.88 11.09 6.26
C SER A 83 -3.28 10.48 4.92
N LEU A 84 -4.55 10.12 4.78
CA LEU A 84 -5.11 9.69 3.49
C LEU A 84 -5.31 10.92 2.59
N GLU A 85 -4.38 11.16 1.68
CA GLU A 85 -4.42 12.30 0.77
C GLU A 85 -5.11 11.91 -0.53
N THR A 86 -6.05 12.74 -1.01
CA THR A 86 -6.71 12.54 -2.30
C THR A 86 -5.94 13.27 -3.40
N GLY A 87 -5.58 12.55 -4.46
CA GLY A 87 -4.93 13.08 -5.65
C GLY A 87 -5.87 13.11 -6.87
N ARG A 88 -5.27 13.11 -8.06
CA ARG A 88 -5.99 12.98 -9.34
C ARG A 88 -6.76 11.65 -9.42
N ARG A 89 -7.80 11.63 -10.27
CA ARG A 89 -8.60 10.43 -10.60
C ARG A 89 -9.31 9.76 -9.42
N ASP A 90 -9.67 10.54 -8.40
CA ASP A 90 -10.29 10.07 -7.15
C ASP A 90 -9.48 8.97 -6.44
N HIS A 91 -8.15 9.00 -6.62
CA HIS A 91 -7.20 8.07 -6.03
C HIS A 91 -6.56 8.71 -4.81
N ALA A 92 -6.81 8.13 -3.63
CA ALA A 92 -6.26 8.57 -2.37
C ALA A 92 -5.30 7.54 -1.77
N VAL A 93 -4.24 8.03 -1.12
CA VAL A 93 -3.14 7.22 -0.58
C VAL A 93 -2.69 7.76 0.78
N ALA A 94 -2.49 6.87 1.75
CA ALA A 94 -1.86 7.22 3.02
C ALA A 94 -0.40 6.74 3.03
N CYS A 95 0.50 7.53 2.42
CA CYS A 95 1.92 7.21 2.33
C CYS A 95 2.80 8.46 2.32
N HIS A 96 3.85 8.49 3.14
CA HIS A 96 4.83 9.58 3.16
C HIS A 96 5.75 9.59 1.93
N VAL A 97 6.04 8.41 1.37
CA VAL A 97 7.06 8.24 0.30
C VAL A 97 6.43 8.26 -1.10
N PHE A 98 5.20 7.74 -1.22
CA PHE A 98 4.46 7.71 -2.48
C PHE A 98 3.09 8.38 -2.30
N PRO A 99 3.05 9.72 -2.18
CA PRO A 99 1.81 10.45 -2.00
C PRO A 99 0.91 10.32 -3.23
N ALA A 100 -0.35 10.73 -3.05
CA ALA A 100 -1.29 10.80 -4.16
C ALA A 100 -0.81 11.82 -5.21
N GLU A 101 -1.10 11.55 -6.48
CA GLU A 101 -0.64 12.38 -7.60
C GLU A 101 -1.34 13.74 -7.56
N LYS A 102 -0.58 14.83 -7.40
CA LYS A 102 -1.14 16.19 -7.26
C LYS A 102 -1.63 16.73 -8.62
N GLN A 103 -2.63 17.61 -8.57
CA GLN A 103 -3.12 18.37 -9.72
C GLN A 103 -2.02 19.23 -10.33
#